data_AF-X8APD4-F1
#
_entry.id   AF-X8APD4-F1
#
_cell.length_a   1.000
_cell.length_b   1.000
_cell.length_c   1.000
_cell.angle_alpha   90.00
_cell.angle_beta   90.00
_cell.angle_gamma   90.00
#
_symmetry.space_group_name_H-M   'P 1'
#
loop_
_entity.id
_entity.type
_entity.pdbx_description
1 polymer ?
#
loop_
_entity_poly.entity_id
_entity_poly.type
_entity_poly.pdbx_seq_one_letter_code
_entity_poly.pdbx_strand_id
1 'polypeptide(L)' 'MGNCGETVGVGTFRRFSTTTQQTLVADLRTILAPQYVARAREVATQMTTPAESVAAAADRVENYARLRTVG' A
#
# COMPACT_ATOMS: atom_id res chain seq x y z
N MET A 1 -1.76 -21.10 4.67
CA MET A 1 -0.97 -20.19 3.84
C MET A 1 -1.75 -18.88 3.78
N GLY A 2 -1.37 -17.88 4.59
CA GLY A 2 -2.15 -16.66 4.79
C GLY A 2 -2.31 -15.88 3.50
N ASN A 3 -3.56 -15.55 3.15
CA ASN A 3 -3.87 -14.71 1.99
C ASN A 3 -3.63 -13.25 2.41
N CYS A 4 -2.39 -12.78 2.25
CA CYS A 4 -2.01 -11.41 2.55
C CYS A 4 -2.72 -10.45 1.58
N GLY A 5 -3.72 -9.74 2.11
CA GLY A 5 -4.32 -8.57 1.48
C GLY A 5 -5.30 -8.93 0.37
N GLU A 6 -6.59 -8.83 0.69
CA GLU A 6 -7.64 -8.62 -0.30
C GLU A 6 -7.15 -7.56 -1.30
N THR A 7 -6.93 -7.96 -2.55
CA THR A 7 -6.31 -7.09 -3.55
C THR A 7 -7.27 -5.96 -3.84
N VAL A 8 -7.00 -4.79 -3.28
CA VAL A 8 -7.50 -3.53 -3.86
C VAL A 8 -6.88 -3.51 -5.25
N GLY A 9 -7.68 -3.66 -6.31
CA GLY A 9 -7.24 -3.94 -7.69
C GLY A 9 -6.44 -2.82 -8.37
N VAL A 10 -5.37 -2.38 -7.71
CA VAL A 10 -4.53 -1.22 -8.02
C VAL A 10 -3.17 -1.66 -8.58
N GLY A 11 -2.85 -2.96 -8.54
CA GLY A 11 -1.60 -3.48 -9.10
C GLY A 11 -1.62 -4.99 -9.31
N THR A 12 -0.59 -5.48 -10.00
CA THR A 12 -0.35 -6.91 -10.23
C THR A 12 0.80 -7.38 -9.35
N PHE A 13 0.62 -8.47 -8.59
CA PHE A 13 1.69 -9.08 -7.81
C PHE A 13 2.25 -10.30 -8.55
N ARG A 14 3.58 -10.37 -8.72
CA ARG A 14 4.26 -11.55 -9.27
C ARG A 14 5.50 -11.88 -8.44
N ARG A 15 5.79 -13.18 -8.27
CA ARG A 15 6.94 -13.66 -7.50
C ARG A 15 8.23 -13.31 -8.25
N PHE A 16 9.18 -12.64 -7.57
CA PHE A 16 10.46 -12.23 -8.16
C PHE A 16 11.25 -13.38 -8.81
N SER A 17 11.08 -14.62 -8.33
CA SER A 17 11.78 -15.81 -8.83
C SER A 17 11.43 -16.25 -10.26
N THR A 18 10.38 -15.69 -10.87
CA THR A 18 9.94 -16.05 -12.24
C THR A 18 9.96 -14.87 -13.22
N THR A 19 10.58 -13.75 -12.84
CA THR A 19 10.60 -12.54 -13.68
C THR A 19 11.82 -12.52 -14.59
N THR A 20 11.59 -12.43 -15.91
CA THR A 20 12.60 -12.04 -16.90
C THR A 20 12.41 -10.56 -17.22
N GLN A 21 13.42 -9.88 -17.78
CA GLN A 21 13.32 -8.45 -18.10
C GLN A 21 12.10 -8.13 -19.00
N GLN A 22 11.75 -9.05 -19.90
CA GLN A 22 10.60 -8.91 -20.80
C GLN A 22 9.26 -8.97 -20.05
N THR A 23 9.12 -9.89 -19.08
CA THR A 23 7.88 -9.98 -18.28
C THR A 23 7.74 -8.81 -17.32
N LEU A 24 8.86 -8.30 -16.77
CA LEU A 24 8.87 -7.09 -15.95
C LEU A 24 8.36 -5.86 -16.74
N VAL A 25 8.84 -5.67 -17.97
CA VAL A 25 8.41 -4.54 -18.81
C VAL A 25 6.94 -4.67 -19.21
N ALA A 26 6.47 -5.89 -19.49
CA ALA A 26 5.05 -6.13 -19.79
C ALA A 26 4.15 -5.84 -18.57
N ASP A 27 4.59 -6.25 -17.38
CA ASP A 27 3.87 -6.00 -16.13
C ASP A 27 3.84 -4.51 -15.78
N LEU A 28 4.96 -3.81 -15.93
CA LEU A 28 5.02 -2.35 -15.73
C LEU A 28 4.11 -1.60 -16.71
N ARG A 29 4.07 -2.00 -17.98
CA ARG A 29 3.13 -1.43 -18.97
C ARG A 29 1.68 -1.70 -18.60
N THR A 30 1.40 -2.84 -17.99
CA THR A 30 0.04 -3.21 -17.55
C THR A 30 -0.39 -2.36 -16.35
N ILE A 31 0.47 -2.17 -15.35
CA ILE A 31 0.17 -1.34 -14.17
C ILE A 31 0.02 0.15 -14.54
N LEU A 32 0.77 0.61 -15.55
CA LEU A 32 0.66 1.99 -16.06
C LEU A 32 -0.53 2.19 -17.03
N ALA A 33 -1.28 1.14 -17.34
CA ALA A 33 -2.42 1.29 -18.23
C ALA A 33 -3.50 2.19 -17.58
N PRO A 34 -4.19 3.03 -18.35
CA PRO A 34 -5.07 4.09 -17.81
C PRO A 34 -6.14 3.58 -16.84
N GLN A 35 -6.64 2.36 -17.05
CA GLN A 35 -7.62 1.72 -16.17
C GLN A 35 -7.09 1.43 -14.77
N TYR A 36 -5.82 1.04 -14.65
CA TYR A 36 -5.18 0.81 -13.36
C TYR A 36 -4.90 2.14 -12.65
N VAL A 37 -4.52 3.18 -13.40
CA VAL A 37 -4.33 4.53 -12.87
C VAL A 37 -5.66 5.13 -12.36
N ALA A 38 -6.75 4.97 -13.10
CA ALA A 38 -8.08 5.43 -12.67
C ALA A 38 -8.51 4.72 -11.37
N ARG A 39 -8.36 3.40 -11.32
CA ARG A 39 -8.66 2.59 -10.14
C ARG A 39 -7.78 2.96 -8.94
N ALA A 40 -6.48 3.20 -9.17
CA ALA A 40 -5.56 3.68 -8.16
C ALA A 40 -6.02 5.02 -7.57
N ARG A 41 -6.48 5.93 -8.42
CA ARG A 41 -6.98 7.25 -8.00
C ARG A 41 -8.29 7.13 -7.22
N GLU A 42 -9.24 6.32 -7.67
CA GLU A 42 -10.49 6.05 -6.93
C GLU A 42 -10.17 5.56 -5.51
N VAL A 43 -9.27 4.58 -5.40
CA VAL A 43 -8.86 4.03 -4.10
C VAL A 43 -8.14 5.07 -3.26
N ALA A 44 -7.24 5.87 -3.85
CA ALA A 44 -6.52 6.93 -3.16
C ALA A 44 -7.47 7.97 -2.53
N THR A 45 -8.63 8.23 -3.14
CA THR A 45 -9.64 9.14 -2.54
C THR A 45 -10.30 8.58 -1.27
N GLN A 46 -10.30 7.26 -1.10
CA GLN A 46 -10.87 6.58 0.06
C GLN A 46 -9.80 6.27 1.13
N MET A 47 -8.53 6.55 0.85
CA MET A 47 -7.44 6.34 1.80
C MET A 47 -7.34 7.52 2.77
N THR A 48 -6.94 7.22 4.01
CA THR A 48 -6.56 8.23 5.00
C THR A 48 -5.46 9.11 4.44
N THR A 49 -5.56 10.42 4.64
CA THR A 49 -4.56 11.34 4.11
C THR A 49 -3.19 11.07 4.76
N PRO A 50 -2.08 11.37 4.06
CA PRO A 50 -0.75 11.19 4.64
C PRO A 50 -0.59 11.96 5.96
N ALA A 51 -1.16 13.16 6.07
CA ALA A 51 -1.10 13.99 7.26
C ALA A 51 -1.84 13.34 8.45
N GLU A 52 -3.04 12.82 8.24
CA GLU A 52 -3.80 12.09 9.27
C GLU A 52 -3.09 10.79 9.67
N SER A 53 -2.46 10.09 8.73
CA SER A 53 -1.70 8.88 9.01
C SER A 53 -0.47 9.16 9.89
N VAL A 54 0.25 10.27 9.62
CA VAL A 54 1.40 10.70 10.41
C VAL A 54 0.97 11.10 11.83
N ALA A 55 -0.10 11.88 11.95
CA ALA A 55 -0.65 12.26 13.25
C ALA A 55 -1.07 11.03 14.06
N ALA A 56 -1.82 10.11 13.45
CA ALA A 56 -2.23 8.87 14.10
C ALA A 56 -1.04 7.99 14.53
N ALA A 57 0.04 7.95 13.76
CA ALA A 57 1.25 7.24 14.14
C ALA A 57 1.95 7.89 15.34
N ALA A 58 2.06 9.22 15.35
CA ALA A 58 2.61 9.98 16.48
C ALA A 58 1.78 9.77 17.75
N ASP A 59 0.46 9.90 17.66
CA ASP A 59 -0.47 9.67 18.78
C ASP A 59 -0.29 8.29 19.42
N ARG A 60 -0.07 7.25 18.60
CA ARG A 60 0.18 5.88 19.06
C ARG A 60 1.47 5.78 19.85
N VAL A 61 2.56 6.39 19.36
CA VAL A 61 3.85 6.39 20.04
C VAL A 61 3.79 7.18 21.35
N GLU A 62 3.16 8.34 21.34
CA GLU A 62 3.00 9.16 22.54
C GLU A 62 2.14 8.49 23.60
N ASN A 63 1.03 7.85 23.20
CA ASN A 63 0.19 7.12 24.15
C ASN A 63 0.95 5.96 24.80
N TYR A 64 1.75 5.24 24.00
CA TYR A 64 2.62 4.19 24.53
C TYR A 64 3.66 4.74 25.52
N ALA A 65 4.28 5.87 25.22
CA ALA A 65 5.23 6.53 26.11
C ALA A 65 4.56 7.00 27.42
N ARG A 66 3.37 7.62 27.33
CA ARG A 66 2.59 8.07 28.50
C ARG A 66 2.25 6.92 29.44
N LEU A 67 1.84 5.76 28.92
CA LEU A 67 1.57 4.56 29.73
C LEU A 67 2.82 4.03 30.44
N ARG A 68 4.02 4.25 29.89
CA ARG A 68 5.29 3.80 30.49
C ARG A 68 5.82 4.72 31.58
N THR A 69 5.41 5.98 31.62
CA THR A 69 5.87 6.95 32.61
C THR A 69 5.00 6.99 33.88
N VAL A 70 3.78 6.44 33.80
CA VAL A 70 2.84 6.34 34.94
C VAL A 70 2.94 4.97 35.65
N GLY A 71 3.96 4.16 35.31
CA GLY A 71 4.27 2.88 35.94
C GLY A 71 5.54 2.91 36.78
#